data_AF-A0A674BFV6-F1
#
_entry.id   AF-A0A674BFV6-F1
#
_cell.length_a   1.000
_cell.length_b   1.000
_cell.length_c   1.000
_cell.angle_alpha   90.00
_cell.angle_beta   90.00
_cell.angle_gamma   90.00
#
_symmetry.space_group_name_H-M   'P 1'
#
loop_
_entity.id
_entity.type
_entity.pdbx_description
1 polymer ?
#
loop_
_entity_poly.entity_id
_entity_poly.type
_entity_poly.pdbx_seq_one_letter_code
_entity_poly.pdbx_strand_id
1 'polypeptide(L)'
;MREKSYSLAVCSTLQSKLYDSDLYMSVEPQLETDMIPAVILMIIFWSTDLQAQSVSPPAQYSVRLVDGTTSCSGTVEVFYRGEWLGLCSEWWSMKVTKVLFRELDCGNVVSESRGPLAEDGRRGVRIFSRCRGHESSITQCDIIGGRGACNGRYYHHVTCSESVRLVDGAGLCSGRVEVKSNQSWASVCEADFDRQDAEVVCGELGCGAPAALQGGLYGEGEGQTWDNEFQCKGKESLLLDCDTSDRENNICLPGNAVGLTCSEPDDVRLVGGGSRCAGVVERYDQGEWRTVGSDWNQRDVAAVVCRQLGCGSTVSVLPGNTTRGFGVSCSGSESSLRECSRSYDLSPGLTVICSDLLVQPDISLTDSMGGVSRGHQGPEVFRGYSFTITCSTQPQYTGGSFLLTFTGSNRTQTQPAVNHSAAFLFPAADDSHQGNYRCVYDNHVFSHNFSSESELLSLTVTASRLTAFIIIIVVVLLILLTAITTFYLYYMATMRKRREQCEQHGSSCQRQCHGDGLSELQS
;
A
#
# COMPACT_ATOMS: atom_id res chain seq x y z
N MET A 1 -24.41 -59.76 -43.53
CA MET A 1 -24.43 -58.30 -43.40
C MET A 1 -23.97 -58.01 -41.98
N ARG A 2 -22.66 -57.74 -41.74
CA ARG A 2 -21.93 -56.45 -41.85
C ARG A 2 -22.65 -55.36 -41.04
N GLU A 3 -22.02 -54.59 -40.16
CA GLU A 3 -20.64 -54.10 -40.13
C GLU A 3 -20.31 -53.55 -38.72
N LYS A 4 -19.04 -53.61 -38.33
CA LYS A 4 -18.40 -52.78 -37.28
C LYS A 4 -17.27 -52.02 -37.96
N SER A 5 -16.96 -50.81 -37.52
CA SER A 5 -15.58 -50.44 -37.13
C SER A 5 -15.48 -49.04 -36.52
N TYR A 6 -14.59 -48.98 -35.53
CA TYR A 6 -14.23 -47.88 -34.65
C TYR A 6 -12.83 -47.34 -34.99
N SER A 7 -12.64 -46.05 -34.71
CA SER A 7 -11.49 -45.36 -34.07
C SER A 7 -10.02 -45.55 -34.53
N LEU A 8 -9.42 -44.40 -34.87
CA LEU A 8 -8.17 -43.76 -34.39
C LEU A 8 -6.86 -44.54 -34.09
N ALA A 9 -5.80 -43.82 -34.50
CA ALA A 9 -4.44 -43.71 -33.96
C ALA A 9 -3.35 -44.69 -34.45
N VAL A 10 -2.21 -44.15 -34.93
CA VAL A 10 -0.95 -44.04 -34.16
C VAL A 10 0.17 -43.40 -35.03
N CYS A 11 1.06 -42.71 -34.30
CA CYS A 11 2.27 -41.95 -34.62
C CYS A 11 3.43 -42.63 -35.40
N SER A 12 4.36 -41.75 -35.83
CA SER A 12 5.84 -41.84 -35.76
C SER A 12 6.70 -42.28 -36.97
N THR A 13 7.36 -41.26 -37.55
CA THR A 13 8.82 -41.04 -37.78
C THR A 13 9.69 -41.94 -38.67
N LEU A 14 10.62 -41.24 -39.37
CA LEU A 14 11.99 -41.59 -39.80
C LEU A 14 12.28 -41.94 -41.28
N GLN A 15 12.83 -40.93 -41.97
CA GLN A 15 14.03 -40.93 -42.86
C GLN A 15 14.70 -42.28 -43.18
N SER A 16 14.93 -42.53 -44.47
CA SER A 16 16.27 -42.64 -45.10
C SER A 16 16.25 -43.41 -46.44
N LYS A 17 17.24 -43.07 -47.29
CA LYS A 17 17.86 -43.84 -48.39
C LYS A 17 17.60 -43.40 -49.85
N LEU A 18 18.56 -42.56 -50.26
CA LEU A 18 19.27 -42.45 -51.55
C LEU A 18 19.63 -43.78 -52.27
N TYR A 19 19.94 -43.65 -53.58
CA TYR A 19 20.50 -44.61 -54.59
C TYR A 19 19.50 -45.66 -55.14
N ASP A 20 19.36 -45.98 -56.43
CA ASP A 20 20.16 -45.98 -57.67
C ASP A 20 19.16 -46.00 -58.86
N SER A 21 19.29 -45.24 -59.96
CA SER A 21 20.08 -45.49 -61.20
C SER A 21 19.41 -46.39 -62.28
N ASP A 22 19.43 -45.83 -63.50
CA ASP A 22 19.36 -46.45 -64.84
C ASP A 22 18.00 -46.85 -65.46
N LEU A 23 17.61 -46.21 -66.58
CA LEU A 23 17.86 -46.77 -67.91
C LEU A 23 17.62 -45.78 -69.09
N TYR A 24 18.60 -45.83 -69.99
CA TYR A 24 18.85 -45.26 -71.31
C TYR A 24 17.74 -45.14 -72.40
N MET A 25 17.89 -44.05 -73.17
CA MET A 25 17.86 -43.91 -74.66
C MET A 25 16.58 -43.61 -75.47
N SER A 26 16.69 -42.44 -76.13
CA SER A 26 16.42 -42.14 -77.55
C SER A 26 14.99 -41.84 -78.00
N VAL A 27 14.75 -40.61 -78.47
CA VAL A 27 14.70 -40.22 -79.90
C VAL A 27 14.15 -38.79 -79.97
N GLU A 28 14.93 -37.86 -80.54
CA GLU A 28 14.50 -36.54 -81.02
C GLU A 28 13.95 -36.70 -82.45
N PRO A 29 13.01 -35.84 -82.94
CA PRO A 29 13.47 -34.54 -83.46
C PRO A 29 12.47 -33.36 -83.38
N GLN A 30 13.04 -32.16 -83.25
CA GLN A 30 12.72 -30.91 -83.98
C GLN A 30 11.28 -30.35 -83.92
N LEU A 31 11.09 -29.23 -83.20
CA LEU A 31 10.19 -28.16 -83.67
C LEU A 31 10.53 -26.79 -83.05
N GLU A 32 10.92 -25.87 -83.95
CA GLU A 32 10.85 -24.40 -83.94
C GLU A 32 10.88 -23.62 -82.60
N THR A 33 12.04 -22.98 -82.40
CA THR A 33 12.22 -21.73 -81.66
C THR A 33 11.48 -20.59 -82.36
N ASP A 34 10.58 -19.89 -81.65
CA ASP A 34 10.48 -18.42 -81.60
C ASP A 34 9.11 -17.94 -81.08
N MET A 35 8.87 -18.01 -79.77
CA MET A 35 7.88 -17.12 -79.10
C MET A 35 7.95 -17.12 -77.56
N ILE A 36 9.15 -17.04 -76.95
CA ILE A 36 9.31 -17.06 -75.49
C ILE A 36 10.00 -15.81 -74.86
N PRO A 37 9.80 -14.56 -75.33
CA PRO A 37 10.06 -13.40 -74.47
C PRO A 37 8.78 -12.79 -73.86
N ALA A 38 7.63 -12.89 -74.51
CA ALA A 38 6.42 -12.16 -74.10
C ALA A 38 5.66 -12.82 -72.94
N VAL A 39 5.65 -14.16 -72.87
CA VAL A 39 4.93 -14.90 -71.83
C VAL A 39 5.66 -14.84 -70.49
N ILE A 40 7.00 -14.82 -70.49
CA ILE A 40 7.80 -14.68 -69.27
C ILE A 40 7.69 -13.26 -68.72
N LEU A 41 7.67 -12.23 -69.57
CA LEU A 41 7.39 -10.86 -69.13
C LEU A 41 5.97 -10.71 -68.59
N MET A 42 4.96 -11.35 -69.17
CA MET A 42 3.59 -11.35 -68.62
C MET A 42 3.53 -12.08 -67.26
N ILE A 43 4.23 -13.20 -67.08
CA ILE A 43 4.25 -13.90 -65.77
C ILE A 43 5.01 -13.06 -64.72
N ILE A 44 6.06 -12.33 -65.10
CA ILE A 44 6.77 -11.41 -64.18
C ILE A 44 5.91 -10.16 -63.88
N PHE A 45 5.14 -9.63 -64.83
CA PHE A 45 4.21 -8.51 -64.61
C PHE A 45 2.95 -8.92 -63.82
N TRP A 46 2.57 -10.20 -63.81
CA TRP A 46 1.50 -10.74 -62.96
C TRP A 46 1.99 -11.28 -61.61
N SER A 47 3.31 -11.32 -61.38
CA SER A 47 3.92 -11.69 -60.09
C SER A 47 4.39 -10.48 -59.28
N THR A 48 4.41 -9.29 -59.87
CA THR A 48 4.40 -8.01 -59.15
C THR A 48 2.98 -7.49 -59.03
N ASP A 49 2.05 -8.35 -58.62
CA ASP A 49 0.93 -7.85 -57.83
C ASP A 49 1.58 -7.41 -56.51
N LEU A 50 1.90 -6.12 -56.48
CA LEU A 50 2.17 -5.38 -55.27
C LEU A 50 1.05 -5.82 -54.32
N GLN A 51 1.38 -6.64 -53.32
CA GLN A 51 0.61 -6.68 -52.09
C GLN A 51 0.78 -5.31 -51.44
N ALA A 52 0.22 -4.27 -52.07
CA ALA A 52 -0.45 -3.25 -51.32
C ALA A 52 -1.53 -4.03 -50.56
N GLN A 53 -1.20 -4.45 -49.34
CA GLN A 53 -2.21 -4.65 -48.32
C GLN A 53 -3.14 -3.46 -48.48
N SER A 54 -4.37 -3.71 -48.93
CA SER A 54 -5.41 -2.72 -48.92
C SER A 54 -5.65 -2.43 -47.45
N VAL A 55 -4.83 -1.54 -46.87
CA VAL A 55 -5.03 -1.04 -45.52
C VAL A 55 -6.35 -0.31 -45.63
N SER A 56 -7.41 -0.96 -45.15
CA SER A 56 -8.71 -0.32 -45.02
C SER A 56 -8.48 1.02 -44.31
N PRO A 57 -9.06 2.12 -44.80
CA PRO A 57 -8.89 3.40 -44.14
C PRO A 57 -9.31 3.25 -42.67
N PRO A 58 -8.53 3.81 -41.71
CA PRO A 58 -8.81 3.67 -40.30
C PRO A 58 -10.23 4.14 -39.98
N ALA A 59 -10.84 3.52 -38.97
CA ALA A 59 -12.18 3.90 -38.54
C ALA A 59 -12.19 5.35 -38.03
N GLN A 60 -13.34 6.01 -38.12
CA GLN A 60 -13.47 7.35 -37.56
C GLN A 60 -13.20 7.30 -36.05
N TYR A 61 -12.39 8.24 -35.58
CA TYR A 61 -11.86 8.35 -34.22
C TYR A 61 -10.79 7.34 -33.82
N SER A 62 -10.23 6.56 -34.75
CA SER A 62 -9.00 5.79 -34.48
C SER A 62 -7.88 6.70 -34.01
N VAL A 63 -7.01 6.20 -33.13
CA VAL A 63 -6.00 7.02 -32.46
C VAL A 63 -4.61 6.43 -32.70
N ARG A 64 -3.58 7.30 -32.70
CA ARG A 64 -2.17 6.91 -32.71
C ARG A 64 -1.32 7.90 -31.91
N LEU A 65 -0.15 7.43 -31.47
CA LEU A 65 0.88 8.27 -30.86
C LEU A 65 1.97 8.57 -31.89
N VAL A 66 2.40 9.82 -31.97
CA VAL A 66 3.48 10.28 -32.86
C VAL A 66 4.50 11.11 -32.09
N ASP A 67 5.72 11.20 -32.58
CA ASP A 67 6.79 12.02 -32.01
C ASP A 67 7.09 11.75 -30.53
N GLY A 68 6.97 10.48 -30.10
CA GLY A 68 7.36 10.02 -28.77
C GLY A 68 8.72 9.36 -28.73
N THR A 69 9.22 9.12 -27.51
CA THR A 69 10.48 8.39 -27.29
C THR A 69 10.31 6.88 -27.45
N THR A 70 9.10 6.38 -27.24
CA THR A 70 8.77 4.95 -27.28
C THR A 70 7.43 4.74 -28.02
N SER A 71 7.04 3.49 -28.26
CA SER A 71 5.75 3.17 -28.92
C SER A 71 4.53 3.57 -28.08
N CYS A 72 4.69 3.65 -26.76
CA CYS A 72 3.66 4.03 -25.80
C CYS A 72 3.83 5.46 -25.25
N SER A 73 4.57 6.31 -25.96
CA SER A 73 4.77 7.72 -25.67
C SER A 73 4.51 8.54 -26.94
N GLY A 74 4.00 9.76 -26.80
CA GLY A 74 3.88 10.68 -27.92
C GLY A 74 2.71 11.65 -27.85
N THR A 75 2.62 12.46 -28.89
CA THR A 75 1.49 13.34 -29.16
C THR A 75 0.31 12.52 -29.70
N VAL A 76 -0.87 12.74 -29.15
CA VAL A 76 -2.08 12.01 -29.52
C VAL A 76 -2.67 12.59 -30.80
N GLU A 77 -2.76 11.77 -31.84
CA GLU A 77 -3.48 12.09 -33.08
C GLU A 77 -4.71 11.21 -33.25
N VAL A 78 -5.81 11.82 -33.71
CA VAL A 78 -7.07 11.13 -33.95
C VAL A 78 -7.45 11.25 -35.42
N PHE A 79 -7.88 10.13 -35.99
CA PHE A 79 -8.38 10.06 -37.35
C PHE A 79 -9.80 10.61 -37.41
N TYR A 80 -9.99 11.75 -38.07
CA TYR A 80 -11.28 12.42 -38.17
C TYR A 80 -11.54 12.86 -39.61
N ARG A 81 -12.64 12.35 -40.20
CA ARG A 81 -13.09 12.69 -41.56
C ARG A 81 -11.99 12.57 -42.63
N GLY A 82 -11.18 11.51 -42.57
CA GLY A 82 -10.17 11.21 -43.60
C GLY A 82 -8.77 11.78 -43.32
N GLU A 83 -8.58 12.52 -42.22
CA GLU A 83 -7.30 13.13 -41.86
C GLU A 83 -6.90 12.73 -40.43
N TRP A 84 -5.60 12.55 -40.18
CA TRP A 84 -5.03 12.49 -38.84
C TRP A 84 -4.85 13.92 -38.31
N LEU A 85 -5.41 14.20 -37.14
CA LEU A 85 -5.39 15.52 -36.53
C LEU A 85 -4.99 15.42 -35.06
N GLY A 86 -4.17 16.36 -34.59
CA GLY A 86 -3.76 16.41 -33.19
C GLY A 86 -4.96 16.63 -32.26
N LEU A 87 -4.97 15.90 -31.15
CA LEU A 87 -5.99 16.01 -30.12
C LEU A 87 -5.74 17.25 -29.27
N CYS A 88 -6.73 18.13 -29.16
CA CYS A 88 -6.60 19.35 -28.36
C CYS A 88 -6.52 19.03 -26.87
N SER A 89 -5.69 19.78 -26.15
CA SER A 89 -5.42 19.56 -24.73
C SER A 89 -6.60 19.78 -23.76
N GLU A 90 -7.76 20.21 -24.26
CA GLU A 90 -8.92 20.65 -23.46
C GLU A 90 -10.00 19.57 -23.41
N TRP A 91 -10.67 19.43 -22.27
CA TRP A 91 -11.85 18.57 -22.06
C TRP A 91 -11.63 17.06 -22.24
N TRP A 92 -10.37 16.64 -22.24
CA TRP A 92 -10.01 15.24 -22.23
C TRP A 92 -10.17 14.66 -20.83
N SER A 93 -10.81 13.50 -20.75
CA SER A 93 -11.06 12.79 -19.50
C SER A 93 -10.17 11.56 -19.41
N MET A 94 -9.68 11.29 -18.21
CA MET A 94 -8.91 10.08 -17.89
C MET A 94 -9.64 8.77 -18.22
N LYS A 95 -10.98 8.80 -18.27
CA LYS A 95 -11.78 7.64 -18.73
C LYS A 95 -11.52 7.33 -20.20
N VAL A 96 -11.36 8.36 -21.03
CA VAL A 96 -11.02 8.21 -22.45
C VAL A 96 -9.56 7.78 -22.59
N THR A 97 -8.66 8.32 -21.77
CA THR A 97 -7.26 7.90 -21.76
C THR A 97 -7.11 6.41 -21.43
N LYS A 98 -7.83 5.90 -20.42
CA LYS A 98 -7.84 4.47 -20.07
C LYS A 98 -8.33 3.58 -21.23
N VAL A 99 -9.42 3.96 -21.89
CA VAL A 99 -9.96 3.22 -23.05
C VAL A 99 -9.00 3.26 -24.24
N LEU A 100 -8.40 4.42 -24.48
CA LEU A 100 -7.43 4.63 -25.55
C LEU A 100 -6.22 3.72 -25.41
N PHE A 101 -5.61 3.68 -24.22
CA PHE A 101 -4.39 2.88 -24.05
C PHE A 101 -4.64 1.40 -24.08
N ARG A 102 -5.84 0.98 -23.70
CA ARG A 102 -6.26 -0.39 -23.92
C ARG A 102 -6.38 -0.73 -25.40
N GLU A 103 -6.86 0.20 -26.24
CA GLU A 103 -6.91 0.04 -27.69
C GLU A 103 -5.52 0.04 -28.34
N LEU A 104 -4.58 0.85 -27.81
CA LEU A 104 -3.19 0.92 -28.27
C LEU A 104 -2.28 -0.20 -27.72
N ASP A 105 -2.82 -1.09 -26.88
CA ASP A 105 -2.08 -2.15 -26.19
C ASP A 105 -0.88 -1.61 -25.37
N CYS A 106 -1.05 -0.44 -24.75
CA CYS A 106 -0.09 0.14 -23.82
C CYS A 106 -0.54 -0.09 -22.36
N GLY A 107 0.40 0.03 -21.42
CA GLY A 107 0.11 -0.07 -20.00
C GLY A 107 -0.60 1.16 -19.43
N ASN A 108 -0.47 1.38 -18.12
CA ASN A 108 -1.11 2.49 -17.42
C ASN A 108 -0.47 3.85 -17.78
N VAL A 109 -1.23 4.92 -17.60
CA VAL A 109 -0.76 6.30 -17.82
C VAL A 109 0.27 6.68 -16.76
N VAL A 110 1.48 7.01 -17.19
CA VAL A 110 2.56 7.48 -16.30
C VAL A 110 2.50 9.01 -16.18
N SER A 111 2.40 9.71 -17.31
CA SER A 111 2.28 11.17 -17.29
C SER A 111 1.52 11.74 -18.49
N GLU A 112 0.88 12.88 -18.26
CA GLU A 112 0.29 13.72 -19.30
C GLU A 112 1.02 15.07 -19.29
N SER A 113 1.35 15.59 -20.48
CA SER A 113 2.07 16.86 -20.62
C SER A 113 1.57 17.68 -21.80
N ARG A 114 2.01 18.95 -21.86
CA ARG A 114 1.79 19.80 -23.04
C ARG A 114 2.68 19.26 -24.17
N GLY A 115 2.05 18.81 -25.24
CA GLY A 115 2.75 18.49 -26.48
C GLY A 115 3.28 19.73 -27.20
N PRO A 116 3.77 19.58 -28.44
CA PRO A 116 4.29 20.69 -29.22
C PRO A 116 3.23 21.79 -29.38
N LEU A 117 3.71 23.04 -29.52
CA LEU A 117 2.89 24.16 -29.92
C LEU A 117 2.18 23.78 -31.22
N ALA A 118 0.85 23.90 -31.25
CA ALA A 118 0.06 23.81 -32.45
C ALA A 118 0.40 25.04 -33.32
N GLU A 119 1.56 25.03 -33.98
CA GLU A 119 2.10 26.15 -34.76
C GLU A 119 1.13 26.58 -35.88
N ASP A 120 0.23 25.69 -36.34
CA ASP A 120 -0.79 26.01 -37.34
C ASP A 120 -2.18 26.30 -36.74
N GLY A 121 -2.42 26.09 -35.44
CA GLY A 121 -3.65 26.50 -34.70
C GLY A 121 -5.04 26.14 -35.29
N ARG A 122 -5.11 25.45 -36.43
CA ARG A 122 -6.30 25.28 -37.28
C ARG A 122 -6.62 23.81 -37.56
N ARG A 123 -5.83 22.89 -37.03
CA ARG A 123 -5.96 21.44 -37.25
C ARG A 123 -5.89 20.68 -35.93
N GLY A 124 -6.85 20.96 -35.06
CA GLY A 124 -7.10 20.17 -33.85
C GLY A 124 -8.46 19.50 -33.94
N VAL A 125 -8.61 18.42 -33.18
CA VAL A 125 -9.92 17.82 -32.88
C VAL A 125 -10.18 17.99 -31.39
N ARG A 126 -11.34 18.53 -31.05
CA ARG A 126 -11.85 18.50 -29.68
C ARG A 126 -12.77 17.29 -29.55
N ILE A 127 -12.52 16.46 -28.54
CA ILE A 127 -13.29 15.26 -28.27
C ILE A 127 -13.90 15.39 -26.89
N PHE A 128 -15.22 15.35 -26.84
CA PHE A 128 -15.97 15.11 -25.62
C PHE A 128 -16.48 13.69 -25.70
N SER A 129 -16.26 12.88 -24.66
CA SER A 129 -16.84 11.55 -24.62
C SER A 129 -17.49 11.25 -23.28
N ARG A 130 -18.45 10.33 -23.32
CA ARG A 130 -19.08 9.76 -22.13
C ARG A 130 -18.61 8.33 -21.90
N CYS A 131 -17.32 8.06 -22.09
CA CYS A 131 -16.75 6.75 -21.74
C CYS A 131 -16.97 6.46 -20.25
N ARG A 132 -17.34 5.24 -19.93
CA ARG A 132 -17.37 4.71 -18.57
C ARG A 132 -15.97 4.35 -18.07
N GLY A 133 -15.06 4.02 -18.99
CA GLY A 133 -13.66 3.65 -18.72
C GLY A 133 -13.41 2.14 -18.83
N HIS A 134 -14.42 1.33 -19.15
CA HIS A 134 -14.34 -0.13 -19.28
C HIS A 134 -14.57 -0.60 -20.72
N GLU A 135 -14.67 0.30 -21.69
CA GLU A 135 -14.88 0.05 -23.12
C GLU A 135 -13.59 -0.41 -23.81
N SER A 136 -13.64 -1.42 -24.70
CA SER A 136 -12.42 -2.00 -25.29
C SER A 136 -11.84 -1.20 -26.45
N SER A 137 -12.62 -0.29 -27.00
CA SER A 137 -12.19 0.69 -27.98
C SER A 137 -12.95 1.99 -27.76
N ILE A 138 -12.32 3.11 -28.13
CA ILE A 138 -12.93 4.44 -28.04
C ILE A 138 -14.22 4.51 -28.88
N THR A 139 -14.33 3.70 -29.93
CA THR A 139 -15.53 3.60 -30.81
C THR A 139 -16.79 3.14 -30.08
N GLN A 140 -16.66 2.49 -28.92
CA GLN A 140 -17.78 2.08 -28.08
C GLN A 140 -18.26 3.20 -27.15
N CYS A 141 -17.50 4.29 -27.05
CA CYS A 141 -17.92 5.46 -26.31
C CYS A 141 -18.84 6.34 -27.15
N ASP A 142 -19.77 7.03 -26.49
CA ASP A 142 -20.50 8.14 -27.09
C ASP A 142 -19.54 9.34 -27.24
N ILE A 143 -18.95 9.46 -28.44
CA ILE A 143 -18.00 10.51 -28.80
C ILE A 143 -18.72 11.64 -29.53
N ILE A 144 -18.61 12.84 -28.98
CA ILE A 144 -18.98 14.09 -29.62
C ILE A 144 -17.69 14.84 -29.96
N GLY A 145 -17.28 14.77 -31.23
CA GLY A 145 -16.03 15.35 -31.72
C GLY A 145 -16.21 16.33 -32.87
N GLY A 146 -15.43 17.41 -32.86
CA GLY A 146 -15.45 18.43 -33.90
C GLY A 146 -14.06 18.95 -34.25
N ARG A 147 -13.84 19.23 -35.54
CA ARG A 147 -12.65 19.97 -35.99
C ARG A 147 -12.71 21.38 -35.40
N GLY A 148 -11.61 21.82 -34.79
CA GLY A 148 -11.54 23.13 -34.16
C GLY A 148 -10.11 23.60 -33.90
N ALA A 149 -9.97 24.89 -33.62
CA ALA A 149 -8.71 25.44 -33.12
C ALA A 149 -8.53 25.05 -31.65
N CYS A 150 -7.38 24.53 -31.23
CA CYS A 150 -7.13 24.33 -29.80
C CYS A 150 -6.94 25.72 -29.15
N ASN A 151 -7.80 26.13 -28.22
CA ASN A 151 -7.74 27.49 -27.66
C ASN A 151 -6.46 27.67 -26.81
N GLY A 152 -5.97 26.57 -26.21
CA GLY A 152 -4.69 26.49 -25.50
C GLY A 152 -3.42 26.38 -26.37
N ARG A 153 -3.50 26.29 -27.70
CA ARG A 153 -2.36 26.11 -28.63
C ARG A 153 -1.44 24.89 -28.39
N TYR A 154 -1.83 23.90 -27.59
CA TYR A 154 -1.03 22.67 -27.40
C TYR A 154 -1.85 21.42 -27.72
N TYR A 155 -1.18 20.41 -28.27
CA TYR A 155 -1.74 19.06 -28.39
C TYR A 155 -1.54 18.26 -27.10
N HIS A 156 -2.37 17.25 -26.89
CA HIS A 156 -2.19 16.29 -25.80
C HIS A 156 -0.99 15.41 -26.06
N HIS A 157 -0.09 15.33 -25.07
CA HIS A 157 1.04 14.41 -25.08
C HIS A 157 0.96 13.50 -23.87
N VAL A 158 1.15 12.21 -24.10
CA VAL A 158 0.97 11.17 -23.10
C VAL A 158 2.16 10.24 -23.09
N THR A 159 2.46 9.69 -21.92
CA THR A 159 3.48 8.64 -21.74
C THR A 159 2.90 7.57 -20.85
N CYS A 160 2.97 6.33 -21.31
CA CYS A 160 2.46 5.15 -20.64
C CYS A 160 3.58 4.16 -20.34
N SER A 161 3.31 3.24 -19.43
CA SER A 161 4.18 2.09 -19.21
C SER A 161 4.13 1.13 -20.41
N GLU A 162 5.26 0.52 -20.71
CA GLU A 162 5.39 -0.38 -21.86
C GLU A 162 5.27 -1.85 -21.44
N SER A 163 5.77 -2.17 -20.26
CA SER A 163 5.91 -3.54 -19.77
C SER A 163 4.85 -3.94 -18.77
N VAL A 164 4.33 -3.00 -17.98
CA VAL A 164 3.45 -3.33 -16.83
C VAL A 164 2.16 -2.53 -16.84
N ARG A 165 1.08 -3.13 -16.34
CA ARG A 165 -0.17 -2.43 -16.04
C ARG A 165 -0.78 -2.89 -14.72
N LEU A 166 -1.53 -1.99 -14.09
CA LEU A 166 -2.37 -2.30 -12.93
C LEU A 166 -3.83 -2.24 -13.36
N VAL A 167 -4.55 -3.35 -13.21
CA VAL A 167 -5.93 -3.50 -13.68
C VAL A 167 -6.88 -3.83 -12.52
N ASP A 168 -8.16 -3.50 -12.72
CA ASP A 168 -9.27 -3.73 -11.77
C ASP A 168 -9.10 -3.10 -10.38
N GLY A 169 -8.14 -2.18 -10.21
CA GLY A 169 -7.95 -1.43 -8.97
C GLY A 169 -8.78 -0.15 -8.87
N ALA A 170 -8.68 0.51 -7.71
CA ALA A 170 -9.45 1.70 -7.38
C ALA A 170 -8.93 2.99 -8.07
N GLY A 171 -7.76 2.94 -8.70
CA GLY A 171 -7.07 4.09 -9.29
C GLY A 171 -5.94 3.67 -10.23
N LEU A 172 -5.08 4.62 -10.61
CA LEU A 172 -3.93 4.34 -11.50
C LEU A 172 -2.82 3.54 -10.81
N CYS A 173 -2.68 3.71 -9.50
CA CYS A 173 -1.60 3.16 -8.68
C CYS A 173 -2.05 1.98 -7.79
N SER A 174 -3.16 1.33 -8.14
CA SER A 174 -3.62 0.10 -7.48
C SER A 174 -4.23 -0.86 -8.49
N GLY A 175 -4.10 -2.16 -8.25
CA GLY A 175 -4.74 -3.20 -9.05
C GLY A 175 -3.96 -4.49 -9.08
N ARG A 176 -4.43 -5.46 -9.88
CA ARG A 176 -3.67 -6.66 -10.24
C ARG A 176 -2.52 -6.30 -11.16
N VAL A 177 -1.34 -6.86 -10.89
CA VAL A 177 -0.14 -6.68 -11.73
C VAL A 177 -0.24 -7.59 -12.94
N GLU A 178 -0.21 -6.99 -14.13
CA GLU A 178 -0.09 -7.70 -15.39
C GLU A 178 1.14 -7.21 -16.18
N VAL A 179 1.87 -8.15 -16.76
CA VAL A 179 3.12 -7.91 -17.51
C VAL A 179 2.92 -8.29 -18.96
N LYS A 180 3.46 -7.49 -19.87
CA LYS A 180 3.36 -7.70 -21.30
C LYS A 180 4.33 -8.79 -21.77
N SER A 181 3.83 -9.84 -22.41
CA SER A 181 4.61 -10.94 -23.00
C SER A 181 4.06 -11.30 -24.38
N ASN A 182 4.90 -11.28 -25.42
CA ASN A 182 4.57 -11.83 -26.75
C ASN A 182 3.14 -11.51 -27.27
N GLN A 183 2.75 -10.22 -27.20
CA GLN A 183 1.44 -9.70 -27.65
C GLN A 183 0.24 -10.00 -26.74
N SER A 184 0.44 -10.56 -25.55
CA SER A 184 -0.59 -10.73 -24.53
C SER A 184 -0.15 -10.17 -23.18
N TRP A 185 -1.11 -9.99 -22.29
CA TRP A 185 -0.88 -9.58 -20.91
C TRP A 185 -1.01 -10.80 -20.01
N ALA A 186 -0.03 -10.99 -19.12
CA ALA A 186 0.04 -12.12 -18.21
C ALA A 186 -0.03 -11.65 -16.76
N SER A 187 -0.88 -12.29 -15.95
CA SER A 187 -0.96 -12.02 -14.52
C SER A 187 0.29 -12.55 -13.81
N VAL A 188 0.83 -11.81 -12.83
CA VAL A 188 1.97 -12.29 -12.02
C VAL A 188 1.46 -13.03 -10.79
N CYS A 189 2.07 -14.15 -10.43
CA CYS A 189 1.70 -14.90 -9.23
C CYS A 189 2.25 -14.22 -7.97
N GLU A 190 1.49 -14.25 -6.89
CA GLU A 190 1.89 -13.70 -5.58
C GLU A 190 3.13 -14.37 -5.01
N ALA A 191 3.36 -15.65 -5.31
CA ALA A 191 4.54 -16.38 -4.83
C ALA A 191 5.85 -15.95 -5.50
N ASP A 192 5.78 -15.31 -6.67
CA ASP A 192 6.96 -14.96 -7.49
C ASP A 192 7.10 -13.45 -7.69
N PHE A 193 6.48 -12.67 -6.79
CA PHE A 193 6.50 -11.21 -6.83
C PHE A 193 6.76 -10.67 -5.43
N ASP A 194 7.94 -10.11 -5.24
CA ASP A 194 8.37 -9.61 -3.94
C ASP A 194 8.26 -8.08 -3.82
N ARG A 195 8.83 -7.53 -2.73
CA ARG A 195 8.81 -6.10 -2.47
C ARG A 195 9.71 -5.32 -3.45
N GLN A 196 10.82 -5.89 -3.88
CA GLN A 196 11.77 -5.26 -4.78
C GLN A 196 11.18 -5.18 -6.20
N ASP A 197 10.45 -6.21 -6.63
CA ASP A 197 9.70 -6.17 -7.89
C ASP A 197 8.62 -5.07 -7.83
N ALA A 198 7.93 -4.96 -6.70
CA ALA A 198 6.95 -3.91 -6.46
C ALA A 198 7.58 -2.50 -6.53
N GLU A 199 8.81 -2.31 -6.03
CA GLU A 199 9.53 -1.03 -6.09
C GLU A 199 9.76 -0.61 -7.55
N VAL A 200 10.16 -1.56 -8.42
CA VAL A 200 10.34 -1.32 -9.85
C VAL A 200 8.99 -0.99 -10.51
N VAL A 201 7.94 -1.77 -10.25
CA VAL A 201 6.60 -1.52 -10.84
C VAL A 201 6.05 -0.15 -10.43
N CYS A 202 6.08 0.19 -9.14
CA CYS A 202 5.60 1.50 -8.68
C CYS A 202 6.45 2.65 -9.25
N GLY A 203 7.76 2.42 -9.46
CA GLY A 203 8.66 3.35 -10.13
C GLY A 203 8.31 3.56 -11.61
N GLU A 204 8.16 2.47 -12.37
CA GLU A 204 7.78 2.48 -13.79
C GLU A 204 6.45 3.23 -14.01
N LEU A 205 5.50 3.08 -13.09
CA LEU A 205 4.19 3.72 -13.13
C LEU A 205 4.17 5.18 -12.61
N GLY A 206 5.28 5.65 -12.04
CA GLY A 206 5.36 6.96 -11.39
C GLY A 206 4.41 7.08 -10.20
N CYS A 207 4.22 6.00 -9.46
CA CYS A 207 3.20 5.84 -8.42
C CYS A 207 3.76 5.91 -6.98
N GLY A 208 5.02 6.33 -6.81
CA GLY A 208 5.67 6.40 -5.51
C GLY A 208 6.25 5.05 -5.07
N ALA A 209 6.21 4.76 -3.77
CA ALA A 209 6.73 3.51 -3.21
C ALA A 209 5.62 2.45 -3.05
N PRO A 210 5.95 1.16 -2.94
CA PRO A 210 4.96 0.13 -2.63
C PRO A 210 4.33 0.34 -1.24
N ALA A 211 3.01 0.36 -1.18
CA ALA A 211 2.24 0.50 0.05
C ALA A 211 1.65 -0.84 0.53
N ALA A 212 1.16 -1.67 -0.39
CA ALA A 212 0.62 -2.99 -0.06
C ALA A 212 0.79 -4.00 -1.22
N LEU A 213 1.04 -5.25 -0.84
CA LEU A 213 1.06 -6.44 -1.70
C LEU A 213 -0.01 -7.40 -1.17
N GLN A 214 -1.05 -7.66 -1.95
CA GLN A 214 -2.18 -8.52 -1.54
C GLN A 214 -2.68 -9.32 -2.74
N GLY A 215 -2.57 -10.66 -2.68
CA GLY A 215 -3.15 -11.54 -3.69
C GLY A 215 -4.69 -11.61 -3.63
N GLY A 216 -5.30 -11.93 -4.78
CA GLY A 216 -6.71 -12.34 -4.87
C GLY A 216 -7.78 -11.25 -4.72
N LEU A 217 -7.44 -10.01 -4.38
CA LEU A 217 -8.41 -8.91 -4.22
C LEU A 217 -9.02 -8.39 -5.51
N TYR A 218 -8.25 -8.47 -6.61
CA TYR A 218 -8.61 -7.84 -7.88
C TYR A 218 -9.13 -8.85 -8.92
N GLY A 219 -9.35 -10.11 -8.52
CA GLY A 219 -9.73 -11.21 -9.42
C GLY A 219 -8.53 -11.79 -10.19
N GLU A 220 -8.77 -12.91 -10.88
CA GLU A 220 -7.71 -13.74 -11.50
C GLU A 220 -7.13 -13.15 -12.80
N GLY A 221 -7.87 -12.24 -13.44
CA GLY A 221 -7.60 -11.76 -14.81
C GLY A 221 -7.98 -12.80 -15.87
N GLU A 222 -8.22 -12.34 -17.10
CA GLU A 222 -8.36 -13.24 -18.25
C GLU A 222 -7.00 -13.35 -18.94
N GLY A 223 -6.23 -14.42 -18.68
CA GLY A 223 -4.91 -14.57 -19.29
C GLY A 223 -4.07 -15.70 -18.74
N GLN A 224 -2.93 -15.94 -19.39
CA GLN A 224 -1.90 -16.85 -18.89
C GLN A 224 -1.18 -16.21 -17.70
N THR A 225 -0.76 -17.00 -16.72
CA THR A 225 0.12 -16.50 -15.66
C THR A 225 1.54 -16.37 -16.19
N TRP A 226 2.25 -15.32 -15.79
CA TRP A 226 3.67 -15.17 -16.07
C TRP A 226 4.45 -16.40 -15.54
N ASP A 227 5.40 -16.89 -16.32
CA ASP A 227 6.01 -18.21 -16.09
C ASP A 227 7.21 -18.18 -15.13
N ASN A 228 7.87 -17.03 -14.97
CA ASN A 228 9.14 -16.88 -14.23
C ASN A 228 9.01 -16.02 -12.97
N GLU A 229 9.92 -16.19 -12.03
CA GLU A 229 10.06 -15.28 -10.88
C GLU A 229 10.91 -14.06 -11.25
N PHE A 230 10.48 -12.87 -10.83
CA PHE A 230 11.28 -11.65 -10.98
C PHE A 230 12.29 -11.56 -9.82
N GLN A 231 13.52 -11.18 -10.15
CA GLN A 231 14.60 -11.04 -9.16
C GLN A 231 15.17 -9.62 -9.17
N CYS A 232 14.28 -8.64 -9.19
CA CYS A 232 14.65 -7.23 -9.22
C CYS A 232 15.54 -6.86 -8.01
N LYS A 233 16.41 -5.87 -8.20
CA LYS A 233 17.20 -5.25 -7.13
C LYS A 233 16.55 -3.99 -6.58
N GLY A 234 15.44 -3.55 -7.18
CA GLY A 234 14.65 -2.37 -6.78
C GLY A 234 15.15 -1.05 -7.40
N LYS A 235 16.05 -1.10 -8.39
CA LYS A 235 16.66 0.08 -9.02
C LYS A 235 16.49 0.13 -10.53
N GLU A 236 15.96 -0.94 -11.10
CA GLU A 236 15.63 -1.08 -12.50
C GLU A 236 14.55 -0.07 -12.90
N SER A 237 14.59 0.38 -14.15
CA SER A 237 13.62 1.33 -14.70
C SER A 237 12.32 0.68 -15.18
N LEU A 238 12.43 -0.56 -15.69
CA LEU A 238 11.33 -1.36 -16.20
C LEU A 238 11.36 -2.73 -15.53
N LEU A 239 10.19 -3.32 -15.28
CA LEU A 239 10.13 -4.67 -14.70
C LEU A 239 10.81 -5.72 -15.58
N LEU A 240 10.74 -5.56 -16.90
CA LEU A 240 11.39 -6.46 -17.87
C LEU A 240 12.91 -6.30 -17.94
N ASP A 241 13.49 -5.29 -17.28
CA ASP A 241 14.95 -5.16 -17.15
C ASP A 241 15.51 -6.02 -16.01
N CYS A 242 14.65 -6.59 -15.17
CA CYS A 242 15.06 -7.44 -14.06
C CYS A 242 15.47 -8.84 -14.54
N ASP A 243 16.41 -9.44 -13.81
CA ASP A 243 16.71 -10.86 -13.97
C ASP A 243 15.48 -11.71 -13.64
N THR A 244 15.32 -12.84 -14.33
CA THR A 244 14.23 -13.79 -14.07
C THR A 244 14.76 -15.20 -13.84
N SER A 245 14.14 -15.95 -12.94
CA SER A 245 14.43 -17.37 -12.70
C SER A 245 13.24 -18.27 -13.01
N ASP A 246 13.52 -19.54 -13.33
CA ASP A 246 12.47 -20.55 -13.45
C ASP A 246 11.71 -20.67 -12.13
N ARG A 247 10.39 -20.75 -12.20
CA ARG A 247 9.52 -20.91 -11.03
C ARG A 247 9.80 -22.27 -10.34
N GLU A 248 10.02 -22.27 -9.03
CA GLU A 248 10.30 -23.50 -8.26
C GLU A 248 9.12 -24.50 -8.28
N ASN A 249 7.87 -24.02 -8.31
CA ASN A 249 6.65 -24.82 -8.38
C ASN A 249 5.80 -24.39 -9.58
N ASN A 250 5.77 -25.17 -10.67
CA ASN A 250 5.09 -24.86 -11.96
C ASN A 250 3.56 -24.57 -11.92
N ILE A 251 2.94 -24.34 -10.77
CA ILE A 251 1.50 -24.15 -10.63
C ILE A 251 1.23 -22.87 -9.83
N CYS A 252 0.85 -21.80 -10.50
CA CYS A 252 0.11 -20.71 -9.86
C CYS A 252 -1.36 -21.14 -9.78
N LEU A 253 -1.92 -21.18 -8.57
CA LEU A 253 -3.32 -21.56 -8.40
C LEU A 253 -4.25 -20.41 -8.81
N PRO A 254 -5.47 -20.72 -9.29
CA PRO A 254 -6.49 -19.72 -9.52
C PRO A 254 -6.73 -18.81 -8.32
N GLY A 255 -6.71 -17.51 -8.56
CA GLY A 255 -6.88 -16.48 -7.53
C GLY A 255 -5.58 -16.01 -6.85
N ASN A 256 -4.41 -16.57 -7.19
CA ASN A 256 -3.13 -16.16 -6.63
C ASN A 256 -2.42 -15.08 -7.47
N ALA A 257 -3.15 -14.32 -8.29
CA ALA A 257 -2.57 -13.17 -8.98
C ALA A 257 -2.25 -12.06 -7.96
N VAL A 258 -1.05 -11.49 -8.04
CA VAL A 258 -0.58 -10.46 -7.12
C VAL A 258 -1.31 -9.14 -7.38
N GLY A 259 -1.87 -8.58 -6.31
CA GLY A 259 -2.35 -7.21 -6.27
C GLY A 259 -1.30 -6.29 -5.68
N LEU A 260 -1.10 -5.14 -6.31
CA LEU A 260 -0.18 -4.09 -5.86
C LEU A 260 -0.95 -2.80 -5.61
N THR A 261 -0.64 -2.12 -4.51
CA THR A 261 -1.04 -0.74 -4.25
C THR A 261 0.20 0.06 -3.91
N CYS A 262 0.44 1.14 -4.65
CA CYS A 262 1.51 2.08 -4.39
C CYS A 262 1.01 3.25 -3.53
N SER A 263 1.93 4.05 -2.98
CA SER A 263 1.62 5.17 -2.08
C SER A 263 0.98 6.37 -2.77
N GLU A 264 0.85 6.35 -4.11
CA GLU A 264 0.73 7.54 -4.96
C GLU A 264 1.95 8.47 -4.79
N PRO A 265 2.31 9.30 -5.79
CA PRO A 265 3.41 10.24 -5.63
C PRO A 265 3.02 11.35 -4.64
N ASP A 266 3.98 11.81 -3.84
CA ASP A 266 3.86 13.02 -2.99
C ASP A 266 3.89 14.29 -3.87
N ASP A 267 3.02 14.34 -4.87
CA ASP A 267 2.93 15.42 -5.85
C ASP A 267 1.86 16.45 -5.49
N VAL A 268 1.13 16.30 -4.38
CA VAL A 268 0.11 17.25 -3.91
C VAL A 268 0.43 17.71 -2.50
N ARG A 269 0.24 19.01 -2.23
CA ARG A 269 0.36 19.59 -0.89
C ARG A 269 -0.61 20.74 -0.67
N LEU A 270 -0.88 21.02 0.60
CA LEU A 270 -1.63 22.20 1.03
C LEU A 270 -0.66 23.18 1.71
N VAL A 271 -0.60 24.42 1.20
CA VAL A 271 0.34 25.44 1.68
C VAL A 271 -0.35 26.64 2.32
N GLY A 272 0.30 27.24 3.31
CA GLY A 272 -0.18 28.46 3.95
C GLY A 272 -1.35 28.27 4.92
N GLY A 273 -1.78 27.03 5.16
CA GLY A 273 -2.70 26.71 6.26
C GLY A 273 -1.97 26.23 7.52
N GLY A 274 -2.77 25.86 8.51
CA GLY A 274 -2.31 25.56 9.88
C GLY A 274 -1.86 24.11 10.08
N SER A 275 -1.90 23.31 9.01
CA SER A 275 -1.46 21.92 8.95
C SER A 275 -1.22 21.46 7.51
N ARG A 276 -0.77 20.21 7.36
CA ARG A 276 -0.66 19.50 6.06
C ARG A 276 -1.99 19.28 5.34
N CYS A 277 -3.12 19.45 6.03
CA CYS A 277 -4.46 19.12 5.54
C CYS A 277 -5.37 20.37 5.41
N ALA A 278 -4.77 21.55 5.56
CA ALA A 278 -5.43 22.83 5.32
C ALA A 278 -4.50 23.77 4.54
N GLY A 279 -5.02 24.45 3.52
CA GLY A 279 -4.25 25.46 2.78
C GLY A 279 -4.57 25.52 1.29
N VAL A 280 -3.77 26.30 0.56
CA VAL A 280 -3.83 26.41 -0.90
C VAL A 280 -3.35 25.12 -1.52
N VAL A 281 -4.12 24.58 -2.48
CA VAL A 281 -3.78 23.35 -3.19
C VAL A 281 -2.67 23.63 -4.20
N GLU A 282 -1.54 22.95 -4.03
CA GLU A 282 -0.46 22.92 -5.00
C GLU A 282 -0.21 21.49 -5.46
N ARG A 283 0.05 21.34 -6.75
CA ARG A 283 0.50 20.09 -7.36
C ARG A 283 1.85 20.28 -8.04
N TYR A 284 2.75 19.33 -7.84
CA TYR A 284 4.04 19.27 -8.51
C TYR A 284 3.85 18.87 -9.98
N ASP A 285 4.26 19.75 -10.87
CA ASP A 285 4.00 19.62 -12.29
C ASP A 285 5.17 20.20 -13.09
N GLN A 286 5.76 19.37 -13.97
CA GLN A 286 6.87 19.77 -14.85
C GLN A 286 8.08 20.38 -14.12
N GLY A 287 8.41 19.87 -12.93
CA GLY A 287 9.56 20.32 -12.15
C GLY A 287 9.29 21.51 -11.21
N GLU A 288 8.05 22.02 -11.17
CA GLU A 288 7.67 23.14 -10.30
C GLU A 288 6.35 22.87 -9.56
N TRP A 289 6.20 23.44 -8.37
CA TRP A 289 4.91 23.47 -7.67
C TRP A 289 4.01 24.54 -8.28
N ARG A 290 2.79 24.14 -8.67
CA ARG A 290 1.81 25.04 -9.30
C ARG A 290 0.50 25.00 -8.54
N THR A 291 -0.18 26.15 -8.46
CA THR A 291 -1.48 26.24 -7.80
C THR A 291 -2.55 25.52 -8.61
N VAL A 292 -3.40 24.76 -7.93
CA VAL A 292 -4.53 24.05 -8.53
C VAL A 292 -5.81 24.89 -8.32
N GLY A 293 -6.54 25.12 -9.40
CA GLY A 293 -7.81 25.84 -9.39
C GLY A 293 -8.97 25.00 -9.92
N SER A 294 -10.20 25.47 -9.69
CA SER A 294 -11.41 24.87 -10.27
C SER A 294 -12.53 25.90 -10.38
N ASP A 295 -13.22 25.90 -11.52
CA ASP A 295 -14.27 26.88 -11.83
C ASP A 295 -15.67 26.44 -11.39
N TRP A 296 -15.97 25.13 -11.36
CA TRP A 296 -17.35 24.64 -11.21
C TRP A 296 -17.52 23.56 -10.12
N ASN A 297 -16.50 22.72 -9.90
CA ASN A 297 -16.56 21.52 -9.05
C ASN A 297 -15.52 21.51 -7.94
N GLN A 298 -15.33 22.68 -7.34
CA GLN A 298 -14.41 22.93 -6.24
C GLN A 298 -14.53 21.93 -5.08
N ARG A 299 -15.76 21.54 -4.73
CA ARG A 299 -16.02 20.56 -3.65
C ARG A 299 -15.56 19.16 -4.02
N ASP A 300 -15.74 18.75 -5.26
CA ASP A 300 -15.32 17.44 -5.76
C ASP A 300 -13.80 17.36 -5.85
N VAL A 301 -13.16 18.43 -6.35
CA VAL A 301 -11.69 18.57 -6.34
C VAL A 301 -11.15 18.50 -4.91
N ALA A 302 -11.75 19.22 -3.97
CA ALA A 302 -11.36 19.18 -2.57
C ALA A 302 -11.53 17.78 -1.96
N ALA A 303 -12.59 17.04 -2.31
CA ALA A 303 -12.81 15.68 -1.83
C ALA A 303 -11.72 14.72 -2.30
N VAL A 304 -11.28 14.86 -3.56
CA VAL A 304 -10.14 14.11 -4.11
C VAL A 304 -8.85 14.48 -3.38
N VAL A 305 -8.58 15.77 -3.16
CA VAL A 305 -7.39 16.24 -2.44
C VAL A 305 -7.34 15.72 -1.01
N CYS A 306 -8.43 15.86 -0.24
CA CYS A 306 -8.48 15.39 1.15
C CYS A 306 -8.28 13.88 1.24
N ARG A 307 -8.82 13.13 0.29
CA ARG A 307 -8.62 11.68 0.21
C ARG A 307 -7.19 11.31 -0.17
N GLN A 308 -6.64 11.91 -1.22
CA GLN A 308 -5.27 11.65 -1.68
C GLN A 308 -4.24 11.91 -0.57
N LEU A 309 -4.43 12.97 0.24
CA LEU A 309 -3.55 13.31 1.36
C LEU A 309 -3.79 12.50 2.64
N GLY A 310 -4.80 11.61 2.65
CA GLY A 310 -5.21 10.87 3.84
C GLY A 310 -5.80 11.74 4.95
N CYS A 311 -6.34 12.92 4.60
CA CYS A 311 -6.85 13.93 5.52
C CYS A 311 -8.35 13.80 5.82
N GLY A 312 -8.98 12.70 5.40
CA GLY A 312 -10.41 12.46 5.59
C GLY A 312 -11.29 13.16 4.54
N SER A 313 -12.39 13.79 4.97
CA SER A 313 -13.41 14.40 4.11
C SER A 313 -13.25 15.92 4.01
N THR A 314 -13.82 16.55 3.00
CA THR A 314 -13.80 18.03 2.86
C THR A 314 -14.67 18.71 3.92
N VAL A 315 -14.11 19.68 4.65
CA VAL A 315 -14.85 20.55 5.58
C VAL A 315 -15.26 21.85 4.89
N SER A 316 -14.31 22.54 4.28
CA SER A 316 -14.59 23.79 3.57
C SER A 316 -13.67 24.01 2.38
N VAL A 317 -14.15 24.83 1.45
CA VAL A 317 -13.45 25.20 0.23
C VAL A 317 -13.61 26.70 0.04
N LEU A 318 -12.49 27.39 -0.15
CA LEU A 318 -12.43 28.84 -0.32
C LEU A 318 -11.71 29.18 -1.63
N PRO A 319 -12.22 30.12 -2.43
CA PRO A 319 -11.50 30.61 -3.59
C PRO A 319 -10.26 31.40 -3.14
N GLY A 320 -9.13 31.11 -3.77
CA GLY A 320 -7.83 31.75 -3.56
C GLY A 320 -7.35 32.52 -4.78
N ASN A 321 -6.30 33.31 -4.61
CA ASN A 321 -5.70 34.08 -5.69
C ASN A 321 -4.73 33.19 -6.51
N THR A 322 -4.80 33.25 -7.84
CA THR A 322 -3.90 32.50 -8.73
C THR A 322 -2.92 33.42 -9.45
N THR A 323 -1.63 33.17 -9.27
CA THR A 323 -0.56 33.86 -10.03
C THR A 323 0.06 32.94 -11.10
N ARG A 324 0.18 31.63 -10.82
CA ARG A 324 0.67 30.60 -11.76
C ARG A 324 0.07 29.22 -11.43
N GLY A 325 -1.07 28.91 -12.04
CA GLY A 325 -1.80 27.67 -11.78
C GLY A 325 -2.42 27.03 -13.02
N PHE A 326 -3.12 25.93 -12.81
CA PHE A 326 -3.94 25.27 -13.82
C PHE A 326 -5.26 24.80 -13.20
N GLY A 327 -6.30 24.71 -14.02
CA GLY A 327 -7.60 24.20 -13.61
C GLY A 327 -7.63 22.67 -13.57
N VAL A 328 -8.38 22.11 -12.63
CA VAL A 328 -8.74 20.68 -12.61
C VAL A 328 -10.23 20.53 -12.41
N SER A 329 -10.77 19.45 -12.97
CA SER A 329 -12.17 19.08 -12.89
C SER A 329 -12.29 17.61 -12.51
N CYS A 330 -12.88 17.34 -11.35
CA CYS A 330 -13.08 16.01 -10.81
C CYS A 330 -14.59 15.69 -10.67
N SER A 331 -14.94 14.41 -10.73
CA SER A 331 -16.28 13.92 -10.37
C SER A 331 -16.46 13.72 -8.85
N GLY A 332 -15.35 13.66 -8.11
CA GLY A 332 -15.29 13.52 -6.66
C GLY A 332 -15.00 12.09 -6.20
N SER A 333 -15.09 11.10 -7.10
CA SER A 333 -14.80 9.69 -6.81
C SER A 333 -13.36 9.27 -7.14
N GLU A 334 -12.57 10.12 -7.81
CA GLU A 334 -11.20 9.83 -8.25
C GLU A 334 -10.22 9.63 -7.09
N SER A 335 -9.33 8.63 -7.14
CA SER A 335 -8.41 8.36 -6.02
C SER A 335 -7.33 9.43 -5.84
N SER A 336 -6.89 10.06 -6.93
CA SER A 336 -5.89 11.13 -6.94
C SER A 336 -6.21 12.21 -7.95
N LEU A 337 -5.61 13.40 -7.80
CA LEU A 337 -5.76 14.51 -8.74
C LEU A 337 -5.24 14.18 -10.15
N ARG A 338 -4.37 13.17 -10.31
CA ARG A 338 -3.90 12.67 -11.61
C ARG A 338 -5.02 12.07 -12.45
N GLU A 339 -6.09 11.61 -11.81
CA GLU A 339 -7.25 11.06 -12.50
C GLU A 339 -8.29 12.12 -12.91
N CYS A 340 -8.11 13.37 -12.47
CA CYS A 340 -9.02 14.46 -12.80
C CYS A 340 -8.71 15.07 -14.17
N SER A 341 -9.73 15.63 -14.81
CA SER A 341 -9.59 16.29 -16.10
C SER A 341 -8.86 17.61 -15.92
N ARG A 342 -7.79 17.82 -16.68
CA ARG A 342 -6.98 19.03 -16.59
C ARG A 342 -7.48 20.12 -17.53
N SER A 343 -7.49 21.36 -17.06
CA SER A 343 -7.70 22.57 -17.85
C SER A 343 -6.49 23.49 -17.72
N TYR A 344 -6.08 24.11 -18.82
CA TYR A 344 -5.00 25.10 -18.84
C TYR A 344 -5.53 26.54 -18.79
N ASP A 345 -6.83 26.71 -18.65
CA ASP A 345 -7.42 28.00 -18.30
C ASP A 345 -7.01 28.38 -16.88
N LEU A 346 -6.75 29.68 -16.67
CA LEU A 346 -6.45 30.23 -15.36
C LEU A 346 -7.74 30.24 -14.52
N SER A 347 -8.03 29.13 -13.87
CA SER A 347 -9.07 29.05 -12.84
C SER A 347 -8.60 29.75 -11.55
N PRO A 348 -9.52 30.28 -10.71
CA PRO A 348 -9.16 30.78 -9.39
C PRO A 348 -8.61 29.64 -8.55
N GLY A 349 -7.58 29.94 -7.75
CA GLY A 349 -6.91 28.95 -6.91
C GLY A 349 -7.87 28.37 -5.87
N LEU A 350 -7.57 27.16 -5.39
CA LEU A 350 -8.37 26.50 -4.38
C LEU A 350 -7.65 26.51 -3.03
N THR A 351 -8.34 26.95 -1.98
CA THR A 351 -7.95 26.70 -0.58
C THR A 351 -8.89 25.64 -0.02
N VAL A 352 -8.33 24.55 0.49
CA VAL A 352 -9.07 23.40 1.00
C VAL A 352 -8.80 23.24 2.48
N ILE A 353 -9.84 22.94 3.25
CA ILE A 353 -9.74 22.49 4.64
C ILE A 353 -10.42 21.13 4.71
N CYS A 354 -9.64 20.12 5.10
CA CYS A 354 -10.12 18.76 5.29
C CYS A 354 -10.59 18.53 6.73
N SER A 355 -11.23 17.39 6.96
CA SER A 355 -11.76 16.98 8.27
C SER A 355 -10.67 16.54 9.22
N ASP A 356 -9.44 16.42 8.73
CA ASP A 356 -8.24 16.27 9.53
C ASP A 356 -8.37 15.20 10.60
N LEU A 357 -8.05 13.96 10.21
CA LEU A 357 -7.87 12.91 11.18
C LEU A 357 -6.63 13.26 12.01
N LEU A 358 -6.86 13.85 13.18
CA LEU A 358 -5.84 14.00 14.21
C LEU A 358 -5.20 12.63 14.43
N VAL A 359 -3.87 12.55 14.28
CA VAL A 359 -3.14 11.29 14.51
C VAL A 359 -3.54 10.77 15.88
N GLN A 360 -3.84 9.47 15.94
CA GLN A 360 -4.10 8.78 17.20
C GLN A 360 -2.97 9.12 18.19
N PRO A 361 -3.30 9.70 19.36
CA PRO A 361 -2.29 10.03 20.35
C PRO A 361 -1.72 8.76 20.97
N ASP A 362 -0.41 8.77 21.20
CA ASP A 362 0.29 7.72 21.93
C ASP A 362 0.14 7.94 23.43
N ILE A 363 -0.09 6.85 24.16
CA ILE A 363 -0.23 6.84 25.62
C ILE A 363 0.87 5.98 26.22
N SER A 364 1.72 6.61 27.03
CA SER A 364 2.86 5.94 27.66
C SER A 364 2.87 6.15 29.17
N LEU A 365 3.47 5.20 29.88
CA LEU A 365 3.64 5.25 31.32
C LEU A 365 5.12 5.29 31.66
N THR A 366 5.52 6.27 32.47
CA THR A 366 6.89 6.45 32.94
C THR A 366 6.92 6.52 34.46
N ASP A 367 8.01 6.03 35.06
CA ASP A 367 8.31 6.24 36.46
C ASP A 367 9.59 7.05 36.64
N SER A 368 9.71 7.66 37.82
CA SER A 368 10.90 8.39 38.25
C SER A 368 11.78 7.59 39.22
N MET A 369 11.30 6.46 39.76
CA MET A 369 11.92 5.73 40.88
C MET A 369 11.93 4.20 40.74
N GLY A 370 11.77 3.64 39.54
CA GLY A 370 11.78 2.19 39.30
C GLY A 370 10.58 1.45 39.90
N GLY A 371 9.44 2.14 39.99
CA GLY A 371 8.19 1.65 40.57
C GLY A 371 7.30 0.87 39.59
N VAL A 372 7.71 0.75 38.33
CA VAL A 372 6.95 0.09 37.26
C VAL A 372 7.56 -1.25 36.89
N SER A 373 6.75 -2.30 36.88
CA SER A 373 7.09 -3.60 36.30
C SER A 373 6.23 -3.92 35.08
N ARG A 374 6.75 -4.72 34.14
CA ARG A 374 5.97 -5.27 33.03
C ARG A 374 5.31 -6.57 33.49
N GLY A 375 3.99 -6.56 33.65
CA GLY A 375 3.18 -7.75 33.89
C GLY A 375 2.77 -8.45 32.61
N HIS A 376 2.10 -9.60 32.72
CA HIS A 376 1.56 -10.34 31.58
C HIS A 376 0.33 -9.67 30.92
N GLN A 377 -0.29 -8.69 31.59
CA GLN A 377 -1.51 -7.99 31.13
C GLN A 377 -1.35 -6.47 30.95
N GLY A 378 -0.13 -5.92 31.13
CA GLY A 378 0.12 -4.48 31.06
C GLY A 378 1.19 -3.99 32.04
N PRO A 379 1.45 -2.68 32.12
CA PRO A 379 2.30 -2.09 33.13
C PRO A 379 1.67 -2.20 34.53
N GLU A 380 2.49 -2.55 35.51
CA GLU A 380 2.12 -2.66 36.92
C GLU A 380 2.88 -1.61 37.73
N VAL A 381 2.19 -0.89 38.62
CA VAL A 381 2.80 0.11 39.50
C VAL A 381 2.69 -0.33 40.95
N PHE A 382 3.78 -0.22 41.71
CA PHE A 382 3.75 -0.52 43.15
C PHE A 382 3.02 0.58 43.94
N ARG A 383 2.16 0.16 44.89
CA ARG A 383 1.44 1.06 45.78
C ARG A 383 2.40 2.03 46.50
N GLY A 384 2.04 3.31 46.53
CA GLY A 384 2.81 4.40 47.15
C GLY A 384 3.93 4.99 46.28
N TYR A 385 4.20 4.43 45.11
CA TYR A 385 5.15 5.02 44.16
C TYR A 385 4.48 6.06 43.28
N SER A 386 5.24 7.07 42.87
CA SER A 386 4.81 8.06 41.89
C SER A 386 4.95 7.52 40.47
N PHE A 387 3.97 7.77 39.63
CA PHE A 387 4.03 7.44 38.21
C PHE A 387 3.45 8.59 37.37
N THR A 388 3.84 8.64 36.11
CA THR A 388 3.39 9.67 35.16
C THR A 388 2.82 9.00 33.94
N ILE A 389 1.57 9.35 33.59
CA ILE A 389 0.99 9.00 32.30
C ILE A 389 1.26 10.15 31.36
N THR A 390 1.88 9.88 30.22
CA THR A 390 2.19 10.88 29.20
C THR A 390 1.39 10.58 27.95
N CYS A 391 0.57 11.54 27.53
CA CYS A 391 -0.08 11.52 26.23
C CYS A 391 0.77 12.34 25.26
N SER A 392 1.01 11.84 24.06
CA SER A 392 1.74 12.58 23.03
C SER A 392 1.13 12.37 21.64
N THR A 393 1.37 13.29 20.71
CA THR A 393 0.93 13.16 19.32
C THR A 393 2.01 13.67 18.38
N GLN A 394 1.96 13.25 17.11
CA GLN A 394 2.84 13.81 16.09
C GLN A 394 2.47 15.28 15.81
N PRO A 395 3.45 16.14 15.52
CA PRO A 395 3.21 17.56 15.27
C PRO A 395 2.41 17.78 13.99
N GLN A 396 1.07 17.86 14.11
CA GLN A 396 0.16 18.26 13.03
C GLN A 396 -0.30 19.72 13.16
N TYR A 397 -0.51 20.17 14.40
CA TYR A 397 -1.07 21.47 14.73
C TYR A 397 -0.40 22.05 15.96
N THR A 398 -0.26 23.37 16.02
CA THR A 398 0.19 24.05 17.22
C THR A 398 -0.94 24.11 18.25
N GLY A 399 -0.66 23.70 19.49
CA GLY A 399 -1.59 23.83 20.62
C GLY A 399 -2.48 22.59 20.84
N GLY A 400 -3.68 22.82 21.36
CA GLY A 400 -4.62 21.78 21.79
C GLY A 400 -4.46 21.37 23.26
N SER A 401 -5.26 20.40 23.69
CA SER A 401 -5.24 19.85 25.04
C SER A 401 -5.49 18.35 25.04
N PHE A 402 -4.83 17.65 25.95
CA PHE A 402 -5.10 16.24 26.22
C PHE A 402 -6.05 16.10 27.39
N LEU A 403 -7.07 15.28 27.21
CA LEU A 403 -8.00 14.83 28.22
C LEU A 403 -7.69 13.36 28.54
N LEU A 404 -7.15 13.11 29.72
CA LEU A 404 -6.98 11.76 30.25
C LEU A 404 -8.31 11.30 30.84
N THR A 405 -8.89 10.27 30.23
CA THR A 405 -10.12 9.63 30.67
C THR A 405 -9.81 8.30 31.33
N PHE A 406 -10.52 8.00 32.42
CA PHE A 406 -10.41 6.74 33.12
C PHE A 406 -11.75 6.01 32.97
N THR A 407 -11.75 4.79 32.43
CA THR A 407 -13.02 4.09 32.11
C THR A 407 -13.69 3.45 33.33
N GLY A 408 -12.96 3.25 34.43
CA GLY A 408 -13.48 2.64 35.67
C GLY A 408 -14.11 3.62 36.67
N SER A 409 -13.96 4.93 36.46
CA SER A 409 -14.52 5.99 37.30
C SER A 409 -14.72 7.23 36.42
N ASN A 410 -15.79 8.02 36.61
CA ASN A 410 -16.13 9.15 35.74
C ASN A 410 -15.18 10.37 35.95
N ARG A 411 -13.89 10.11 36.11
CA ARG A 411 -12.83 11.07 36.42
C ARG A 411 -12.05 11.36 35.15
N THR A 412 -11.95 12.64 34.83
CA THR A 412 -11.19 13.13 33.69
C THR A 412 -10.23 14.22 34.13
N GLN A 413 -9.07 14.28 33.49
CA GLN A 413 -8.08 15.32 33.76
C GLN A 413 -7.65 15.94 32.42
N THR A 414 -7.70 17.26 32.32
CA THR A 414 -7.29 17.98 31.10
C THR A 414 -5.96 18.68 31.35
N GLN A 415 -5.04 18.59 30.40
CA GLN A 415 -3.78 19.33 30.38
C GLN A 415 -3.55 19.94 28.99
N PRO A 416 -2.99 21.15 28.90
CA PRO A 416 -2.63 21.74 27.61
C PRO A 416 -1.48 20.95 26.97
N ALA A 417 -1.50 20.83 25.64
CA ALA A 417 -0.40 20.21 24.92
C ALA A 417 0.80 21.17 24.85
N VAL A 418 1.90 20.79 25.50
CA VAL A 418 3.18 21.49 25.45
C VAL A 418 4.16 20.62 24.66
N ASN A 419 4.71 21.15 23.57
CA ASN A 419 5.50 20.37 22.59
C ASN A 419 4.78 19.09 22.12
N HIS A 420 3.48 19.20 21.84
CA HIS A 420 2.64 18.07 21.36
C HIS A 420 2.52 16.92 22.38
N SER A 421 2.76 17.20 23.66
CA SER A 421 2.66 16.23 24.74
C SER A 421 2.03 16.83 26.00
N ALA A 422 1.47 15.99 26.85
CA ALA A 422 1.02 16.37 28.19
C ALA A 422 1.31 15.25 29.18
N ALA A 423 1.84 15.64 30.35
CA ALA A 423 2.17 14.74 31.44
C ALA A 423 1.16 14.87 32.58
N PHE A 424 0.61 13.74 33.01
CA PHE A 424 -0.33 13.59 34.11
C PHE A 424 0.38 12.89 35.27
N LEU A 425 0.65 13.66 36.33
CA LEU A 425 1.45 13.24 37.47
C LEU A 425 0.56 12.63 38.56
N PHE A 426 0.89 11.40 38.98
CA PHE A 426 0.26 10.70 40.09
C PHE A 426 1.30 10.52 41.21
N PRO A 427 1.23 11.31 42.29
CA PRO A 427 2.28 11.32 43.33
C PRO A 427 2.40 10.01 44.13
N ALA A 428 1.29 9.28 44.30
CA ALA A 428 1.28 8.02 45.03
C ALA A 428 0.18 7.10 44.49
N ALA A 429 0.58 5.93 43.98
CA ALA A 429 -0.35 4.93 43.49
C ALA A 429 -1.17 4.28 44.62
N ASP A 430 -2.47 4.11 44.38
CA ASP A 430 -3.41 3.42 45.26
C ASP A 430 -4.41 2.59 44.41
N ASP A 431 -5.27 1.81 45.07
CA ASP A 431 -6.22 0.92 44.38
C ASP A 431 -7.25 1.66 43.51
N SER A 432 -7.46 2.96 43.74
CA SER A 432 -8.38 3.78 42.93
C SER A 432 -7.81 4.13 41.55
N HIS A 433 -6.49 3.98 41.37
CA HIS A 433 -5.82 4.22 40.09
C HIS A 433 -5.75 2.97 39.20
N GLN A 434 -6.30 1.83 39.64
CA GLN A 434 -6.34 0.61 38.82
C GLN A 434 -7.48 0.64 37.80
N GLY A 435 -7.18 0.49 36.52
CA GLY A 435 -8.19 0.47 35.45
C GLY A 435 -7.61 0.79 34.07
N ASN A 436 -8.48 1.08 33.10
CA ASN A 436 -8.05 1.44 31.75
C ASN A 436 -8.09 2.95 31.54
N TYR A 437 -6.97 3.48 31.07
CA TYR A 437 -6.76 4.87 30.73
C TYR A 437 -6.85 5.06 29.22
N ARG A 438 -7.36 6.21 28.80
CA ARG A 438 -7.42 6.63 27.40
C ARG A 438 -7.14 8.13 27.32
N CYS A 439 -6.24 8.53 26.43
CA CYS A 439 -6.00 9.92 26.10
C CYS A 439 -6.93 10.34 24.96
N VAL A 440 -7.62 11.47 25.13
CA VAL A 440 -8.35 12.15 24.06
C VAL A 440 -7.61 13.46 23.78
N TYR A 441 -7.18 13.66 22.54
CA TYR A 441 -6.54 14.90 22.11
C TYR A 441 -7.58 15.79 21.43
N ASP A 442 -7.87 16.93 22.03
CA ASP A 442 -8.78 17.94 21.49
C ASP A 442 -7.98 19.12 20.94
N ASN A 443 -8.34 19.59 19.75
CA ASN A 443 -7.77 20.79 19.18
C ASN A 443 -8.82 21.65 18.46
N HIS A 444 -8.67 22.98 18.59
CA HIS A 444 -9.52 23.95 17.92
C HIS A 444 -8.74 24.65 16.83
N VAL A 445 -9.06 24.33 15.58
CA VAL A 445 -8.33 24.83 14.42
C VAL A 445 -9.33 25.35 13.39
N PHE A 446 -9.10 26.54 12.84
CA PHE A 446 -9.97 27.19 11.84
C PHE A 446 -11.46 27.26 12.22
N SER A 447 -11.78 27.55 13.49
CA SER A 447 -13.17 27.60 14.01
C SER A 447 -13.88 26.24 14.07
N HIS A 448 -13.15 25.14 13.96
CA HIS A 448 -13.67 23.77 14.11
C HIS A 448 -12.95 23.04 15.26
N ASN A 449 -13.71 22.19 15.95
CA ASN A 449 -13.18 21.31 16.99
C ASN A 449 -12.89 19.94 16.39
N PHE A 450 -11.69 19.44 16.61
CA PHE A 450 -11.25 18.10 16.25
C PHE A 450 -10.88 17.34 17.50
N SER A 451 -11.18 16.04 17.52
CA SER A 451 -10.81 15.14 18.62
C SER A 451 -10.31 13.80 18.09
N SER A 452 -9.36 13.19 18.79
CA SER A 452 -8.84 11.85 18.49
C SER A 452 -8.50 11.09 19.77
N GLU A 453 -8.66 9.77 19.75
CA GLU A 453 -8.56 8.90 20.92
C GLU A 453 -7.42 7.89 20.80
N SER A 454 -6.63 7.75 21.87
CA SER A 454 -5.56 6.74 21.97
C SER A 454 -6.11 5.32 22.10
N GLU A 455 -5.22 4.33 21.99
CA GLU A 455 -5.48 2.99 22.51
C GLU A 455 -5.68 3.00 24.04
N LEU A 456 -6.18 1.89 24.58
CA LEU A 456 -6.41 1.71 26.02
C LEU A 456 -5.13 1.25 26.73
N LEU A 457 -4.75 1.97 27.77
CA LEU A 457 -3.67 1.57 28.68
C LEU A 457 -4.26 0.97 29.95
N SER A 458 -4.14 -0.34 30.12
CA SER A 458 -4.57 -1.05 31.34
C SER A 458 -3.49 -1.00 32.42
N LEU A 459 -3.80 -0.36 33.55
CA LEU A 459 -2.90 -0.21 34.69
C LEU A 459 -3.35 -1.08 35.88
N THR A 460 -2.42 -1.85 36.43
CA THR A 460 -2.64 -2.62 37.67
C THR A 460 -1.78 -2.09 38.80
N VAL A 461 -2.36 -1.92 39.99
CA VAL A 461 -1.62 -1.49 41.19
C VAL A 461 -1.34 -2.69 42.07
N THR A 462 -0.05 -2.94 42.34
CA THR A 462 0.39 -4.11 43.11
C THR A 462 0.99 -3.72 44.46
N ALA A 463 0.88 -4.60 45.45
CA ALA A 463 1.56 -4.41 46.72
C ALA A 463 3.08 -4.48 46.51
N SER A 464 3.84 -3.59 47.15
CA SER A 464 5.30 -3.60 47.08
C SER A 464 5.86 -4.94 47.55
N ARG A 465 6.76 -5.56 46.77
CA ARG A 465 7.40 -6.84 47.12
C ARG A 465 8.07 -6.80 48.51
N LEU A 466 8.60 -5.65 48.90
CA LEU A 466 9.21 -5.46 50.24
C LEU A 466 8.21 -5.70 51.37
N THR A 467 6.95 -5.26 51.22
CA THR A 467 5.91 -5.49 52.23
C THR A 467 5.58 -6.98 52.37
N ALA A 468 5.50 -7.71 51.25
CA ALA A 468 5.29 -9.16 51.27
C ALA A 468 6.46 -9.89 51.93
N PHE A 469 7.72 -9.52 51.63
CA PHE A 469 8.90 -10.11 52.28
C PHE A 469 8.94 -9.83 53.79
N ILE A 470 8.63 -8.60 54.22
CA ILE A 470 8.57 -8.24 55.64
C ILE A 470 7.48 -9.05 56.35
N ILE A 471 6.30 -9.19 55.75
CA ILE A 471 5.20 -9.99 56.32
C ILE A 471 5.63 -11.45 56.48
N ILE A 472 6.27 -12.05 55.46
CA ILE A 472 6.77 -13.42 55.54
C ILE A 472 7.80 -13.58 56.66
N ILE A 473 8.77 -12.67 56.79
CA ILE A 473 9.78 -12.71 57.85
C ILE A 473 9.12 -12.63 59.23
N VAL A 474 8.18 -11.70 59.43
CA VAL A 474 7.47 -11.53 60.70
C VAL A 474 6.67 -12.80 61.05
N VAL A 475 5.96 -13.38 60.08
CA VAL A 475 5.20 -14.63 60.28
C VAL A 475 6.13 -15.80 60.64
N VAL A 476 7.27 -15.94 59.96
CA VAL A 476 8.27 -16.99 60.27
C VAL A 476 8.83 -16.81 61.68
N LEU A 477 9.16 -15.57 62.08
CA LEU A 477 9.65 -15.29 63.44
C LEU A 477 8.60 -15.62 64.50
N LEU A 478 7.32 -15.33 64.27
CA LEU A 478 6.23 -15.69 65.18
C LEU A 478 6.05 -17.21 65.29
N ILE A 479 6.16 -17.94 64.18
CA ILE A 479 6.11 -19.41 64.19
C ILE A 479 7.30 -19.99 64.97
N LEU A 480 8.51 -19.47 64.79
CA LEU A 480 9.68 -19.91 65.55
C LEU A 480 9.53 -19.64 67.05
N LEU A 481 9.01 -18.46 67.44
CA LEU A 481 8.77 -18.13 68.85
C LEU A 481 7.72 -19.05 69.49
N THR A 482 6.65 -19.38 68.77
CA THR A 482 5.63 -20.34 69.24
C THR A 482 6.19 -21.77 69.34
N ALA A 483 7.05 -22.20 68.41
CA ALA A 483 7.72 -23.49 68.48
C ALA A 483 8.71 -23.58 69.67
N ILE A 484 9.50 -22.54 69.91
CA ILE A 484 10.45 -22.49 71.04
C ILE A 484 9.70 -22.51 72.37
N THR A 485 8.62 -21.73 72.50
CA THR A 485 7.82 -21.68 73.73
C THR A 485 7.11 -23.01 74.01
N THR A 486 6.53 -23.65 72.99
CA THR A 486 5.92 -24.99 73.13
C THR A 486 6.95 -26.06 73.48
N PHE A 487 8.13 -26.06 72.86
CA PHE A 487 9.23 -26.94 73.22
C PHE A 487 9.70 -26.72 74.67
N TYR A 488 9.84 -25.47 75.09
CA TYR A 488 10.21 -25.13 76.46
C TYR A 488 9.17 -25.62 77.48
N LEU A 489 7.87 -25.43 77.21
CA LEU A 489 6.79 -25.94 78.06
C LEU A 489 6.76 -27.47 78.10
N TYR A 490 6.97 -28.14 76.96
CA TYR A 490 7.09 -29.59 76.90
C TYR A 490 8.30 -30.11 77.69
N TYR A 491 9.46 -29.47 77.55
CA TYR A 491 10.67 -29.78 78.31
C TYR A 491 10.45 -29.61 79.82
N MET A 492 9.83 -28.50 80.23
CA MET A 492 9.49 -28.26 81.64
C MET A 492 8.48 -29.27 82.17
N ALA A 493 7.50 -29.69 81.37
CA ALA A 493 6.54 -30.72 81.74
C ALA A 493 7.20 -32.11 81.86
N THR A 494 8.11 -32.47 80.95
CA THR A 494 8.88 -33.73 81.03
C THR A 494 9.85 -33.72 82.20
N MET A 495 10.50 -32.60 82.50
CA MET A 495 11.33 -32.45 83.70
C MET A 495 10.51 -32.54 84.99
N ARG A 496 9.29 -31.98 85.03
CA ARG A 496 8.36 -32.19 86.16
C ARG A 496 7.94 -33.65 86.30
N LYS A 497 7.62 -34.33 85.19
CA LYS A 497 7.25 -35.76 85.19
C LYS A 497 8.41 -36.66 85.62
N ARG A 498 9.65 -36.34 85.24
CA ARG A 498 10.86 -37.01 85.75
C ARG A 498 11.07 -36.76 87.24
N ARG A 499 10.78 -35.56 87.74
CA ARG A 499 10.77 -35.26 89.18
C ARG A 499 9.74 -36.09 89.95
N GLU A 500 8.52 -36.20 89.43
CA GLU A 500 7.45 -37.01 90.04
C GLU A 500 7.75 -38.52 90.00
N GLN A 501 8.42 -39.02 88.94
CA GLN A 501 8.92 -40.40 88.91
C GLN A 501 10.05 -40.66 89.92
N CYS A 502 10.87 -39.66 90.24
CA CYS A 502 11.84 -39.76 91.35
C CYS A 502 11.16 -39.78 92.73
N GLU A 503 9.97 -39.18 92.88
CA GLU A 503 9.22 -39.21 94.15
C GLU A 503 8.41 -40.50 94.35
N GLN A 504 8.00 -41.21 93.28
CA GLN A 504 7.31 -42.51 93.41
C GLN A 504 8.22 -43.72 93.65
N HIS A 505 9.53 -43.65 93.33
CA HIS A 505 10.52 -44.65 93.75
C HIS A 505 11.28 -44.16 95.00
N GLY A 506 10.54 -43.90 96.07
CA GLY A 506 11.07 -43.69 97.41
C GLY A 506 11.62 -44.98 98.01
N SER A 507 12.82 -45.38 97.58
CA SER A 507 13.84 -46.16 98.31
C SER A 507 14.77 -46.90 97.34
N SER A 508 15.64 -46.16 96.66
CA SER A 508 17.02 -46.57 96.29
C SER A 508 17.47 -45.78 95.06
N CYS A 509 17.67 -44.48 95.22
CA CYS A 509 18.61 -43.77 94.36
C CYS A 509 19.33 -42.68 95.14
N GLN A 510 19.92 -43.11 96.26
CA GLN A 510 21.02 -42.39 96.91
C GLN A 510 22.17 -43.39 97.11
N ARG A 511 22.58 -43.97 95.99
CA ARG A 511 23.87 -44.65 95.81
C ARG A 511 24.23 -44.78 94.33
N GLN A 512 24.22 -43.64 93.63
CA GLN A 512 25.02 -43.44 92.41
C GLN A 512 25.44 -41.96 92.26
N CYS A 513 25.72 -41.31 93.39
CA CYS A 513 26.40 -40.01 93.44
C CYS A 513 27.59 -40.11 94.41
N HIS A 514 28.53 -41.01 94.12
CA HIS A 514 29.99 -40.84 94.30
C HIS A 514 30.71 -42.18 94.05
N GLY A 515 31.63 -42.17 93.07
CA GLY A 515 32.46 -43.29 92.59
C GLY A 515 32.10 -43.57 91.12
N ASP A 516 32.84 -43.18 90.09
CA ASP A 516 34.23 -42.73 89.96
C ASP A 516 34.26 -41.57 88.95
N GLY A 517 34.99 -40.49 89.16
CA GLY A 517 36.43 -40.45 88.95
C GLY A 517 36.70 -39.52 87.77
N LEU A 518 37.25 -38.33 88.04
CA LEU A 518 37.74 -37.42 87.01
C LEU A 518 38.72 -38.17 86.10
N SER A 519 38.53 -38.06 84.79
CA SER A 519 39.65 -38.07 83.86
C SER A 519 39.30 -37.18 82.67
N GLU A 520 39.69 -35.90 82.80
CA GLU A 520 40.05 -35.06 81.66
C GLU A 520 41.27 -34.22 82.04
N LEU A 521 42.43 -34.61 81.51
CA LEU A 521 43.52 -33.73 81.10
C LEU A 521 44.33 -34.49 80.03
N GLN A 522 44.54 -33.80 78.90
CA GLN A 522 45.40 -34.14 77.75
C GLN A 522 44.87 -35.13 76.69
N SER A 523 44.26 -34.62 75.62
CA SER A 523 44.93 -34.31 74.34
C SER A 523 44.03 -33.50 73.42
#